data_AF-A0A101GA58-F1
#
_entry.id   AF-A0A101GA58-F1
#
_cell.length_a   1.000
_cell.length_b   1.000
_cell.length_c   1.000
_cell.angle_alpha   90.00
_cell.angle_beta   90.00
_cell.angle_gamma   90.00
#
_symmetry.space_group_name_H-M   'P 1'
#
loop_
_entity.id
_entity.type
_entity.pdbx_description
1 polymer ?
#
loop_
_entity_poly.entity_id
_entity_poly.type
_entity_poly.pdbx_seq_one_letter_code
_entity_poly.pdbx_strand_id
1 'polypeptide(L)'
;MSIRNWFAVKINHDYFSLSSKMENIKYFAEQGFLFNHLIDRIKWHYAPSFFYVLRFPSHIDIEASNMCQMSCPMCGRHLMKNIKQGHMDFDLYKKIIDECSREKVYSIKLSWRGEPLLNPNIAKMINYAKEKGIKDVAFLTNGERLNENLTNQLIESGLDWISISFDGLNDVYEKIRYPAKFEKAVKEIKYIKKAREQKRLKKPLIRIQSIWSAIKNNPDEFKDFWKPVADRINFIADQIRSREEKDFSHDPNYICQSPWQRICIMWDGRVAQCHGDYLERNILGDVKANTLREIWHGEKFNNLRSLMRNKKRLDTPPCKICCDGGITQEENIIVEDKKMKILKYIGQELDVASMDARPGARK
;
A
#
# COMPACT_ATOMS: atom_id res chain seq x y z
N MET A 1 22.55 4.94 -26.33
CA MET A 1 22.51 4.78 -24.86
C MET A 1 21.09 5.10 -24.41
N SER A 2 20.34 4.11 -23.90
CA SER A 2 18.94 4.30 -23.49
C SER A 2 18.84 5.24 -22.28
N ILE A 3 17.87 6.16 -22.29
CA ILE A 3 17.53 7.09 -21.18
C ILE A 3 17.32 6.35 -19.84
N ARG A 4 17.10 5.02 -19.86
CA ARG A 4 17.03 4.18 -18.66
C ARG A 4 18.32 4.15 -17.81
N ASN A 5 19.48 4.52 -18.35
CA ASN A 5 20.76 4.50 -17.62
C ASN A 5 21.10 5.80 -16.85
N TRP A 6 20.25 6.83 -16.88
CA TRP A 6 20.51 8.09 -16.15
C TRP A 6 20.12 8.04 -14.67
N PHE A 7 19.30 7.08 -14.26
CA PHE A 7 18.80 7.01 -12.89
C PHE A 7 19.57 5.96 -12.10
N ALA A 8 20.19 6.38 -10.99
CA ALA A 8 20.96 5.51 -10.11
C ALA A 8 20.13 4.42 -9.40
N VAL A 9 18.78 4.54 -9.44
CA VAL A 9 17.87 3.65 -8.71
C VAL A 9 16.91 2.94 -9.65
N LYS A 10 16.97 1.60 -9.66
CA LYS A 10 16.00 0.74 -10.35
C LYS A 10 14.65 0.79 -9.61
N ILE A 11 13.61 1.25 -10.30
CA ILE A 11 12.24 1.27 -9.76
C ILE A 11 11.55 -0.04 -10.15
N ASN A 12 11.43 -0.96 -9.19
CA ASN A 12 10.58 -2.13 -9.34
C ASN A 12 9.12 -1.68 -9.18
N HIS A 13 8.42 -1.46 -10.31
CA HIS A 13 6.96 -1.31 -10.29
C HIS A 13 6.37 -2.71 -10.32
N ASP A 14 6.06 -3.23 -9.14
CA ASP A 14 5.44 -4.54 -8.92
C ASP A 14 3.91 -4.51 -9.09
N TYR A 15 3.33 -3.32 -9.28
CA TYR A 15 1.91 -3.13 -9.55
C TYR A 15 1.65 -2.81 -11.01
N PHE A 16 0.58 -3.40 -11.53
CA PHE A 16 0.12 -3.24 -12.91
C PHE A 16 -1.33 -2.80 -12.90
N SER A 17 -1.68 -1.89 -13.81
CA SER A 17 -3.03 -1.36 -13.93
C SER A 17 -3.67 -1.88 -15.20
N LEU A 18 -4.86 -2.45 -15.06
CA LEU A 18 -5.75 -2.79 -16.17
C LEU A 18 -6.56 -1.57 -16.65
N SER A 19 -6.69 -0.54 -15.81
CA SER A 19 -7.25 0.77 -16.20
C SER A 19 -6.29 1.54 -17.11
N SER A 20 -6.83 2.31 -18.06
CA SER A 20 -6.03 3.03 -19.06
C SER A 20 -5.28 4.22 -18.44
N LYS A 21 -4.15 4.61 -19.05
CA LYS A 21 -3.39 5.80 -18.62
C LYS A 21 -4.21 7.09 -18.75
N MET A 22 -5.06 7.19 -19.76
CA MET A 22 -5.87 8.38 -20.02
C MET A 22 -6.94 8.59 -18.94
N GLU A 23 -7.62 7.52 -18.51
CA GLU A 23 -8.57 7.56 -17.39
C GLU A 23 -7.91 8.06 -16.11
N ASN A 24 -6.65 7.66 -15.88
CA ASN A 24 -5.89 8.11 -14.71
C ASN A 24 -5.58 9.60 -14.74
N ILE A 25 -5.13 10.13 -15.89
CA ILE A 25 -4.85 11.55 -16.05
C ILE A 25 -6.13 12.37 -15.87
N LYS A 26 -7.22 11.93 -16.51
CA LYS A 26 -8.53 12.58 -16.40
C LYS A 26 -9.02 12.63 -14.95
N TYR A 27 -8.92 11.52 -14.23
CA TYR A 27 -9.29 11.46 -12.81
C TYR A 27 -8.55 12.52 -11.98
N PHE A 28 -7.23 12.62 -12.12
CA PHE A 28 -6.41 13.58 -11.36
C PHE A 28 -6.66 15.03 -11.77
N ALA A 29 -6.90 15.30 -13.05
CA ALA A 29 -7.27 16.63 -13.53
C ALA A 29 -8.59 17.09 -12.89
N GLU A 30 -9.58 16.20 -12.78
CA GLU A 30 -10.89 16.50 -12.19
C GLU A 30 -10.85 16.77 -10.67
N GLN A 31 -9.75 16.45 -9.96
CA GLN A 31 -9.67 16.65 -8.51
C GLN A 31 -9.33 18.09 -8.09
N GLY A 32 -8.96 18.98 -9.02
CA GLY A 32 -8.71 20.40 -8.74
C GLY A 32 -7.36 20.73 -8.07
N PHE A 33 -6.44 19.76 -7.95
CA PHE A 33 -5.09 19.98 -7.41
C PHE A 33 -3.99 19.32 -8.25
N LEU A 34 -4.19 19.27 -9.57
CA LEU A 34 -3.25 18.65 -10.52
C LEU A 34 -1.82 19.17 -10.36
N PHE A 35 -1.63 20.48 -10.17
CA PHE A 35 -0.30 21.06 -9.99
C PHE A 35 0.42 20.52 -8.74
N ASN A 36 -0.27 20.47 -7.60
CA ASN A 36 0.28 19.89 -6.36
C ASN A 36 0.62 18.41 -6.56
N HIS A 37 -0.24 17.66 -7.25
CA HIS A 37 0.01 16.27 -7.59
C HIS A 37 1.28 16.12 -8.44
N LEU A 38 1.45 16.93 -9.49
CA LEU A 38 2.63 16.89 -10.35
C LEU A 38 3.91 17.19 -9.57
N ILE A 39 3.91 18.23 -8.73
CA ILE A 39 5.07 18.55 -7.87
C ILE A 39 5.40 17.36 -6.96
N ASP A 40 4.39 16.75 -6.33
CA ASP A 40 4.58 15.60 -5.47
C ASP A 40 5.17 14.41 -6.24
N ARG A 41 4.65 14.11 -7.45
CA ARG A 41 5.19 13.03 -8.30
C ARG A 41 6.62 13.30 -8.77
N ILE A 42 6.98 14.56 -9.04
CA ILE A 42 8.36 14.95 -9.33
C ILE A 42 9.25 14.66 -8.11
N LYS A 43 8.88 15.13 -6.91
CA LYS A 43 9.63 14.86 -5.68
C LYS A 43 9.77 13.36 -5.43
N TRP A 44 8.67 12.63 -5.54
CA TRP A 44 8.60 11.18 -5.34
C TRP A 44 9.58 10.41 -6.22
N HIS A 45 9.72 10.80 -7.50
CA HIS A 45 10.56 10.12 -8.45
C HIS A 45 12.03 10.56 -8.40
N TYR A 46 12.27 11.88 -8.35
CA TYR A 46 13.61 12.43 -8.51
C TYR A 46 14.39 12.51 -7.19
N ALA A 47 13.74 12.74 -6.05
CA ALA A 47 14.44 12.78 -4.76
C ALA A 47 15.23 11.49 -4.47
N PRO A 48 14.63 10.28 -4.53
CA PRO A 48 15.40 9.05 -4.35
C PRO A 48 16.41 8.82 -5.47
N SER A 49 16.10 9.18 -6.71
CA SER A 49 16.98 8.94 -7.87
C SER A 49 18.29 9.71 -7.80
N PHE A 50 18.28 10.89 -7.17
CA PHE A 50 19.47 11.70 -6.90
C PHE A 50 19.95 11.59 -5.45
N PHE A 51 19.37 10.67 -4.67
CA PHE A 51 19.60 10.53 -3.23
C PHE A 51 19.41 11.83 -2.42
N TYR A 52 18.58 12.75 -2.91
CA TYR A 52 18.30 14.03 -2.31
C TYR A 52 17.32 13.87 -1.14
N VAL A 53 17.74 14.30 0.04
CA VAL A 53 16.91 14.26 1.25
C VAL A 53 16.05 15.51 1.27
N LEU A 54 14.75 15.34 1.05
CA LEU A 54 13.77 16.43 1.18
C LEU A 54 13.76 16.97 2.61
N ARG A 55 13.37 18.24 2.76
CA ARG A 55 13.17 18.88 4.08
C ARG A 55 12.25 18.07 5.00
N PHE A 56 11.23 17.43 4.42
CA PHE A 56 10.26 16.57 5.09
C PHE A 56 9.86 15.43 4.13
N PRO A 57 9.51 14.22 4.59
CA PRO A 57 9.04 13.14 3.73
C PRO A 57 7.83 13.56 2.88
N SER A 58 7.76 13.10 1.63
CA SER A 58 6.64 13.40 0.72
C SER A 58 5.35 12.65 1.07
N HIS A 59 5.47 11.53 1.79
CA HIS A 59 4.35 10.67 2.14
C HIS A 59 4.53 10.07 3.53
N ILE A 60 3.43 9.91 4.26
CA ILE A 60 3.41 9.22 5.55
C ILE A 60 2.50 8.01 5.48
N ASP A 61 3.07 6.82 5.69
CA ASP A 61 2.32 5.61 5.98
C ASP A 61 2.01 5.60 7.49
N ILE A 62 0.74 5.50 7.86
CA ILE A 62 0.25 5.53 9.24
C ILE A 62 -0.58 4.26 9.47
N GLU A 63 -0.14 3.40 10.37
CA GLU A 63 -0.87 2.19 10.73
C GLU A 63 -2.05 2.54 11.64
N ALA A 64 -3.22 2.82 11.07
CA ALA A 64 -4.43 3.10 11.87
C ALA A 64 -4.79 1.91 12.78
N SER A 65 -4.55 0.70 12.32
CA SER A 65 -4.75 -0.53 13.08
C SER A 65 -3.80 -1.60 12.57
N ASN A 66 -3.12 -2.29 13.48
CA ASN A 66 -2.37 -3.50 13.13
C ASN A 66 -3.20 -4.78 13.35
N MET A 67 -4.46 -4.66 13.78
CA MET A 67 -5.42 -5.76 13.88
C MET A 67 -6.03 -6.08 12.52
N CYS A 68 -6.40 -7.34 12.26
CA CYS A 68 -7.11 -7.76 11.05
C CYS A 68 -7.88 -9.03 11.36
N GLN A 69 -9.12 -9.10 10.88
CA GLN A 69 -10.06 -10.19 11.09
C GLN A 69 -9.97 -11.33 10.06
N MET A 70 -9.05 -11.25 9.09
CA MET A 70 -8.86 -12.27 8.05
C MET A 70 -7.56 -13.07 8.26
N SER A 71 -7.51 -14.27 7.67
CA SER A 71 -6.38 -15.22 7.77
C SER A 71 -5.68 -15.52 6.43
N CYS A 72 -5.67 -14.55 5.50
CA CYS A 72 -5.21 -14.74 4.13
C CYS A 72 -3.84 -15.47 4.05
N PRO A 73 -3.68 -16.48 3.18
CA PRO A 73 -2.58 -17.45 3.27
C PRO A 73 -1.22 -16.87 2.86
N MET A 74 -1.21 -15.88 1.96
CA MET A 74 -0.01 -15.19 1.51
C MET A 74 0.47 -14.08 2.47
N CYS A 75 -0.33 -13.74 3.48
CA CYS A 75 -0.08 -12.55 4.29
C CYS A 75 1.09 -12.74 5.25
N GLY A 76 1.95 -11.72 5.39
CA GLY A 76 3.03 -11.73 6.39
C GLY A 76 2.54 -11.68 7.85
N ARG A 77 1.24 -11.45 8.08
CA ARG A 77 0.64 -11.41 9.42
C ARG A 77 0.82 -12.71 10.20
N HIS A 78 0.96 -13.85 9.51
CA HIS A 78 1.26 -15.15 10.15
C HIS A 78 2.55 -15.13 10.98
N LEU A 79 3.47 -14.20 10.66
CA LEU A 79 4.74 -14.01 11.36
C LEU A 79 4.62 -13.03 12.54
N MET A 80 3.48 -12.35 12.71
CA MET A 80 3.27 -11.30 13.71
C MET A 80 2.63 -11.81 15.02
N LYS A 81 2.72 -13.12 15.31
CA LYS A 81 2.01 -13.74 16.46
C LYS A 81 2.38 -13.12 17.81
N ASN A 82 3.62 -12.68 17.98
CA ASN A 82 4.14 -12.11 19.23
C ASN A 82 4.18 -10.58 19.21
N ILE A 83 3.59 -9.93 18.20
CA ILE A 83 3.56 -8.47 18.09
C ILE A 83 2.31 -7.94 18.78
N LYS A 84 2.49 -6.95 19.67
CA LYS A 84 1.39 -6.30 20.37
C LYS A 84 0.41 -5.70 19.38
N GLN A 85 -0.88 -5.98 19.59
CA GLN A 85 -1.94 -5.48 18.73
C GLN A 85 -2.63 -4.25 19.31
N GLY A 86 -3.08 -3.36 18.43
CA GLY A 86 -3.82 -2.17 18.81
C GLY A 86 -4.22 -1.28 17.64
N HIS A 87 -4.80 -0.15 18.01
CA HIS A 87 -5.22 0.91 17.12
C HIS A 87 -4.47 2.18 17.45
N MET A 88 -4.20 2.99 16.44
CA MET A 88 -3.65 4.31 16.66
C MET A 88 -4.63 5.16 17.47
N ASP A 89 -4.12 5.67 18.58
CA ASP A 89 -4.80 6.66 19.40
C ASP A 89 -5.04 7.95 18.58
N PHE A 90 -6.23 8.54 18.76
CA PHE A 90 -6.63 9.69 17.95
C PHE A 90 -5.87 10.97 18.31
N ASP A 91 -5.48 11.17 19.58
CA ASP A 91 -4.69 12.34 19.96
C ASP A 91 -3.25 12.23 19.45
N LEU A 92 -2.66 11.04 19.49
CA LEU A 92 -1.38 10.77 18.84
C LEU A 92 -1.45 11.01 17.33
N TYR A 93 -2.53 10.56 16.68
CA TYR A 93 -2.77 10.82 15.26
C TYR A 93 -2.85 12.33 14.96
N LYS A 94 -3.58 13.11 15.77
CA LYS A 94 -3.67 14.56 15.59
C LYS A 94 -2.29 15.22 15.66
N LYS A 95 -1.44 14.82 16.63
CA LYS A 95 -0.05 15.30 16.74
C LYS A 95 0.74 15.06 15.45
N ILE A 96 0.63 13.86 14.87
CA ILE A 96 1.28 13.48 13.61
C ILE A 96 0.78 14.38 12.46
N ILE A 97 -0.54 14.53 12.33
CA ILE A 97 -1.16 15.31 11.25
C ILE A 97 -0.89 16.82 11.37
N ASP A 98 -0.83 17.38 12.58
CA ASP A 98 -0.51 18.79 12.78
C ASP A 98 0.90 19.13 12.29
N GLU A 99 1.87 18.23 12.51
CA GLU A 99 3.21 18.39 11.94
C GLU A 99 3.20 18.22 10.42
N CYS A 100 2.46 17.24 9.90
CA CYS A 100 2.30 17.04 8.45
C CYS A 100 1.68 18.26 7.76
N SER A 101 0.70 18.90 8.40
CA SER A 101 0.05 20.12 7.93
C SER A 101 1.02 21.29 7.87
N ARG A 102 1.78 21.54 8.97
CA ARG A 102 2.82 22.58 9.02
C ARG A 102 3.87 22.42 7.92
N GLU A 103 4.29 21.19 7.65
CA GLU A 103 5.30 20.88 6.64
C GLU A 103 4.70 20.64 5.23
N LYS A 104 3.37 20.82 5.08
CA LYS A 104 2.62 20.74 3.81
C LYS A 104 2.80 19.38 3.12
N VAL A 105 2.73 18.29 3.89
CA VAL A 105 2.69 16.93 3.37
C VAL A 105 1.54 16.79 2.39
N TYR A 106 1.84 16.24 1.21
CA TYR A 106 0.85 16.09 0.15
C TYR A 106 -0.10 14.92 0.43
N SER A 107 0.45 13.77 0.84
CA SER A 107 -0.29 12.51 0.93
C SER A 107 0.00 11.70 2.18
N ILE A 108 -1.03 11.01 2.69
CA ILE A 108 -0.93 10.03 3.76
C ILE A 108 -1.68 8.75 3.39
N LYS A 109 -1.22 7.61 3.92
CA LYS A 109 -1.93 6.33 3.81
C LYS A 109 -2.19 5.73 5.19
N LEU A 110 -3.47 5.49 5.53
CA LEU A 110 -3.90 5.04 6.86
C LEU A 110 -3.88 3.51 7.06
N SER A 111 -3.11 2.78 6.25
CA SER A 111 -3.06 1.31 6.28
C SER A 111 -1.63 0.79 6.14
N TRP A 112 -1.31 -0.27 6.89
CA TRP A 112 -0.04 -0.99 6.75
C TRP A 112 -0.18 -2.51 6.90
N ARG A 113 -0.04 -3.10 8.10
CA ARG A 113 -0.04 -4.58 8.30
C ARG A 113 -1.41 -5.15 8.71
N GLY A 114 -2.30 -4.30 9.19
CA GLY A 114 -3.64 -4.64 9.62
C GLY A 114 -4.73 -4.13 8.68
N GLU A 115 -5.93 -4.01 9.24
CA GLU A 115 -7.15 -3.54 8.59
C GLU A 115 -7.55 -2.17 9.16
N PRO A 116 -7.44 -1.08 8.39
CA PRO A 116 -7.76 0.26 8.87
C PRO A 116 -9.21 0.40 9.36
N LEU A 117 -10.16 -0.33 8.78
CA LEU A 117 -11.58 -0.26 9.15
C LEU A 117 -11.89 -0.89 10.52
N LEU A 118 -10.89 -1.49 11.20
CA LEU A 118 -11.02 -1.88 12.60
C LEU A 118 -10.73 -0.73 13.57
N ASN A 119 -10.08 0.37 13.13
CA ASN A 119 -9.93 1.53 14.00
C ASN A 119 -11.29 2.28 14.08
N PRO A 120 -11.89 2.43 15.28
CA PRO A 120 -13.19 3.08 15.44
C PRO A 120 -13.19 4.57 15.05
N ASN A 121 -12.01 5.19 14.97
CA ASN A 121 -11.83 6.59 14.60
C ASN A 121 -11.45 6.78 13.14
N ILE A 122 -11.48 5.75 12.27
CA ILE A 122 -10.97 5.87 10.89
C ILE A 122 -11.60 7.04 10.10
N ALA A 123 -12.92 7.23 10.19
CA ALA A 123 -13.61 8.35 9.54
C ALA A 123 -13.19 9.72 10.15
N LYS A 124 -13.02 9.79 11.47
CA LYS A 124 -12.52 11.00 12.17
C LYS A 124 -11.08 11.32 11.79
N MET A 125 -10.24 10.29 11.64
CA MET A 125 -8.85 10.44 11.19
C MET A 125 -8.81 11.06 9.80
N ILE A 126 -9.60 10.52 8.86
CA ILE A 126 -9.68 11.06 7.50
C ILE A 126 -10.14 12.52 7.53
N ASN A 127 -11.26 12.80 8.20
CA ASN A 127 -11.83 14.14 8.29
C ASN A 127 -10.82 15.14 8.89
N TYR A 128 -10.15 14.79 9.98
CA TYR A 128 -9.12 15.64 10.60
C TYR A 128 -7.95 15.94 9.65
N ALA A 129 -7.46 14.94 8.90
CA ALA A 129 -6.42 15.17 7.89
C ALA A 129 -6.90 16.11 6.77
N LYS A 130 -8.16 16.00 6.34
CA LYS A 130 -8.73 16.91 5.34
C LYS A 130 -8.85 18.33 5.88
N GLU A 131 -9.35 18.52 7.10
CA GLU A 131 -9.44 19.82 7.77
C GLU A 131 -8.07 20.49 7.92
N LYS A 132 -7.03 19.68 8.18
CA LYS A 132 -5.64 20.13 8.28
C LYS A 132 -4.96 20.34 6.93
N GLY A 133 -5.69 20.21 5.82
CA GLY A 133 -5.24 20.55 4.48
C GLY A 133 -4.46 19.46 3.74
N ILE A 134 -4.42 18.23 4.27
CA ILE A 134 -3.82 17.09 3.56
C ILE A 134 -4.63 16.81 2.28
N LYS A 135 -3.94 16.82 1.14
CA LYS A 135 -4.59 16.79 -0.18
C LYS A 135 -5.03 15.38 -0.58
N ASP A 136 -4.25 14.38 -0.22
CA ASP A 136 -4.48 12.98 -0.60
C ASP A 136 -4.45 12.06 0.63
N VAL A 137 -5.63 11.62 1.06
CA VAL A 137 -5.82 10.68 2.17
C VAL A 137 -6.36 9.38 1.59
N ALA A 138 -5.59 8.31 1.78
CA ALA A 138 -5.90 7.00 1.22
C ALA A 138 -5.81 5.89 2.27
N PHE A 139 -6.43 4.75 2.00
CA PHE A 139 -6.08 3.49 2.66
C PHE A 139 -6.33 2.27 1.79
N LEU A 140 -5.69 1.16 2.15
CA LEU A 140 -5.96 -0.18 1.67
C LEU A 140 -6.78 -0.94 2.71
N THR A 141 -7.89 -1.54 2.31
CA THR A 141 -8.76 -2.36 3.15
C THR A 141 -9.04 -3.71 2.50
N ASN A 142 -9.35 -4.71 3.31
CA ASN A 142 -9.94 -5.97 2.87
C ASN A 142 -11.46 -5.89 2.66
N GLY A 143 -12.10 -4.79 3.07
CA GLY A 143 -13.50 -4.48 2.81
C GLY A 143 -14.53 -5.16 3.71
N GLU A 144 -14.17 -6.15 4.54
CA GLU A 144 -15.14 -6.97 5.29
C GLU A 144 -15.97 -6.17 6.31
N ARG A 145 -15.42 -5.06 6.82
CA ARG A 145 -16.12 -4.16 7.76
C ARG A 145 -16.98 -3.11 7.07
N LEU A 146 -16.91 -3.01 5.74
CA LEU A 146 -17.78 -2.09 5.00
C LEU A 146 -19.24 -2.47 5.21
N ASN A 147 -20.04 -1.43 5.35
CA ASN A 147 -21.49 -1.45 5.33
C ASN A 147 -21.94 -0.07 4.85
N GLU A 148 -23.24 0.09 4.61
CA GLU A 148 -23.79 1.36 4.12
C GLU A 148 -23.45 2.56 5.02
N ASN A 149 -23.59 2.41 6.34
CA ASN A 149 -23.32 3.48 7.30
C ASN A 149 -21.84 3.90 7.30
N LEU A 150 -20.92 2.93 7.44
CA LEU A 150 -19.49 3.22 7.42
C LEU A 150 -19.06 3.82 6.07
N THR A 151 -19.60 3.31 4.96
CA THR A 151 -19.31 3.84 3.63
C THR A 151 -19.70 5.31 3.51
N ASN A 152 -20.89 5.68 4.00
CA ASN A 152 -21.31 7.09 4.01
C ASN A 152 -20.40 7.96 4.87
N GLN A 153 -20.02 7.50 6.06
CA GLN A 153 -19.07 8.21 6.93
C GLN A 153 -17.71 8.41 6.25
N LEU A 154 -17.19 7.40 5.55
CA LEU A 154 -15.93 7.50 4.82
C LEU A 154 -16.02 8.51 3.66
N ILE A 155 -17.11 8.50 2.90
CA ILE A 155 -17.35 9.47 1.82
C ILE A 155 -17.45 10.90 2.39
N GLU A 156 -18.24 11.09 3.44
CA GLU A 156 -18.46 12.39 4.09
C GLU A 156 -17.19 12.93 4.77
N SER A 157 -16.32 12.04 5.28
CA SER A 157 -15.02 12.44 5.83
C SER A 157 -14.06 13.04 4.80
N GLY A 158 -14.38 12.92 3.49
CA GLY A 158 -13.57 13.45 2.40
C GLY A 158 -12.43 12.52 1.98
N LEU A 159 -12.60 11.20 2.19
CA LEU A 159 -11.65 10.19 1.73
C LEU A 159 -11.37 10.35 0.24
N ASP A 160 -10.09 10.43 -0.13
CA ASP A 160 -9.72 10.59 -1.52
C ASP A 160 -9.70 9.24 -2.23
N TRP A 161 -9.11 8.21 -1.61
CA TRP A 161 -8.82 6.93 -2.25
C TRP A 161 -9.11 5.75 -1.33
N ILE A 162 -9.92 4.81 -1.81
CA ILE A 162 -10.10 3.50 -1.18
C ILE A 162 -9.56 2.41 -2.11
N SER A 163 -8.59 1.66 -1.61
CA SER A 163 -8.08 0.47 -2.29
C SER A 163 -8.58 -0.77 -1.59
N ILE A 164 -9.20 -1.67 -2.34
CA ILE A 164 -9.85 -2.85 -1.80
C ILE A 164 -9.10 -4.08 -2.31
N SER A 165 -8.53 -4.81 -1.37
CA SER A 165 -7.89 -6.09 -1.60
C SER A 165 -8.93 -7.14 -1.95
N PHE A 166 -8.93 -7.62 -3.19
CA PHE A 166 -9.90 -8.58 -3.70
C PHE A 166 -9.19 -9.57 -4.63
N ASP A 167 -9.03 -10.82 -4.17
CA ASP A 167 -8.23 -11.84 -4.86
C ASP A 167 -9.12 -12.94 -5.44
N GLY A 168 -9.31 -12.94 -6.76
CA GLY A 168 -10.18 -13.91 -7.45
C GLY A 168 -11.67 -13.60 -7.33
N LEU A 169 -12.50 -14.45 -7.95
CA LEU A 169 -13.97 -14.37 -7.91
C LEU A 169 -14.56 -15.62 -7.25
N ASN A 170 -15.79 -15.51 -6.72
CA ASN A 170 -16.55 -16.63 -6.17
C ASN A 170 -15.75 -17.43 -5.11
N ASP A 171 -15.63 -18.75 -5.30
CA ASP A 171 -14.93 -19.65 -4.38
C ASP A 171 -13.42 -19.35 -4.26
N VAL A 172 -12.77 -18.85 -5.32
CA VAL A 172 -11.35 -18.44 -5.25
C VAL A 172 -11.19 -17.31 -4.23
N TYR A 173 -12.09 -16.32 -4.25
CA TYR A 173 -12.11 -15.24 -3.26
C TYR A 173 -12.32 -15.78 -1.84
N GLU A 174 -13.32 -16.64 -1.63
CA GLU A 174 -13.63 -17.14 -0.28
C GLU A 174 -12.53 -18.05 0.30
N LYS A 175 -11.83 -18.82 -0.55
CA LYS A 175 -10.64 -19.60 -0.17
C LYS A 175 -9.51 -18.70 0.30
N ILE A 176 -9.23 -17.64 -0.45
CA ILE A 176 -8.08 -16.76 -0.19
C ILE A 176 -8.37 -15.77 0.95
N ARG A 177 -9.56 -15.17 0.97
CA ARG A 177 -9.96 -14.05 1.85
C ARG A 177 -10.87 -14.50 3.00
N TYR A 178 -10.60 -15.67 3.58
CA TYR A 178 -11.37 -16.19 4.70
C TYR A 178 -11.39 -15.24 5.94
N PRO A 179 -12.53 -15.05 6.63
CA PRO A 179 -13.83 -15.71 6.43
C PRO A 179 -14.82 -14.94 5.52
N ALA A 180 -14.34 -14.00 4.71
CA ALA A 180 -15.20 -13.15 3.89
C ALA A 180 -16.07 -13.95 2.91
N LYS A 181 -17.24 -13.38 2.61
CA LYS A 181 -18.19 -13.93 1.65
C LYS A 181 -18.23 -13.08 0.40
N PHE A 182 -18.10 -13.73 -0.76
CA PHE A 182 -17.96 -13.04 -2.04
C PHE A 182 -19.13 -12.09 -2.30
N GLU A 183 -20.37 -12.59 -2.23
CA GLU A 183 -21.57 -11.79 -2.50
C GLU A 183 -21.73 -10.61 -1.55
N LYS A 184 -21.44 -10.82 -0.26
CA LYS A 184 -21.46 -9.74 0.74
C LYS A 184 -20.43 -8.67 0.38
N ALA A 185 -19.19 -9.05 0.14
CA ALA A 185 -18.13 -8.11 -0.20
C ALA A 185 -18.45 -7.33 -1.49
N VAL A 186 -18.95 -8.01 -2.53
CA VAL A 186 -19.37 -7.39 -3.80
C VAL A 186 -20.49 -6.37 -3.58
N LYS A 187 -21.51 -6.72 -2.79
CA LYS A 187 -22.62 -5.82 -2.45
C LYS A 187 -22.10 -4.53 -1.80
N GLU A 188 -21.25 -4.65 -0.78
CA GLU A 188 -20.74 -3.49 -0.05
C GLU A 188 -19.81 -2.62 -0.92
N ILE A 189 -18.99 -3.22 -1.78
CA ILE A 189 -18.14 -2.49 -2.71
C ILE A 189 -18.97 -1.72 -3.75
N LYS A 190 -20.02 -2.35 -4.31
CA LYS A 190 -20.97 -1.70 -5.23
C LYS A 190 -21.66 -0.51 -4.57
N TYR A 191 -21.95 -0.61 -3.27
CA TYR A 191 -22.56 0.48 -2.52
C TYR A 191 -21.69 1.75 -2.48
N ILE A 192 -20.35 1.62 -2.43
CA ILE A 192 -19.44 2.78 -2.45
C ILE A 192 -19.68 3.64 -3.70
N LYS A 193 -19.72 3.02 -4.89
CA LYS A 193 -19.98 3.71 -6.14
C LYS A 193 -21.37 4.35 -6.13
N LYS A 194 -22.39 3.59 -5.72
CA LYS A 194 -23.79 4.07 -5.63
C LYS A 194 -23.89 5.31 -4.75
N ALA A 195 -23.36 5.26 -3.53
CA ALA A 195 -23.40 6.36 -2.56
C ALA A 195 -22.64 7.60 -3.06
N ARG A 196 -21.46 7.40 -3.66
CA ARG A 196 -20.67 8.47 -4.29
C ARG A 196 -21.46 9.18 -5.39
N GLU A 197 -22.09 8.42 -6.29
CA GLU A 197 -22.82 8.96 -7.44
C GLU A 197 -24.13 9.64 -7.04
N GLN A 198 -24.87 9.08 -6.07
CA GLN A 198 -26.06 9.71 -5.49
C GLN A 198 -25.75 11.09 -4.90
N LYS A 199 -24.58 11.24 -4.26
CA LYS A 199 -24.09 12.52 -3.73
C LYS A 199 -23.43 13.41 -4.80
N ARG A 200 -23.39 12.98 -6.07
CA ARG A 200 -22.72 13.66 -7.20
C ARG A 200 -21.25 13.95 -6.94
N LEU A 201 -20.59 13.09 -6.17
CA LEU A 201 -19.18 13.21 -5.81
C LEU A 201 -18.30 12.48 -6.83
N LYS A 202 -17.04 12.92 -6.92
CA LYS A 202 -15.98 12.24 -7.70
C LYS A 202 -15.06 11.38 -6.83
N LYS A 203 -15.16 11.52 -5.50
CA LYS A 203 -14.36 10.82 -4.50
C LYS A 203 -15.24 9.95 -3.59
N PRO A 204 -14.70 8.84 -3.04
CA PRO A 204 -13.32 8.36 -3.24
C PRO A 204 -13.12 7.71 -4.62
N LEU A 205 -11.85 7.66 -5.06
CA LEU A 205 -11.42 6.69 -6.07
C LEU A 205 -11.57 5.28 -5.51
N ILE A 206 -12.22 4.41 -6.25
CA ILE A 206 -12.41 3.01 -5.92
C ILE A 206 -11.40 2.20 -6.73
N ARG A 207 -10.38 1.67 -6.04
CA ARG A 207 -9.38 0.78 -6.64
C ARG A 207 -9.61 -0.65 -6.15
N ILE A 208 -9.78 -1.58 -7.07
CA ILE A 208 -9.72 -3.02 -6.79
C ILE A 208 -8.29 -3.50 -7.02
N GLN A 209 -7.75 -4.26 -6.08
CA GLN A 209 -6.37 -4.75 -6.12
C GLN A 209 -6.32 -6.25 -5.80
N SER A 210 -5.76 -7.03 -6.74
CA SER A 210 -5.54 -8.47 -6.58
C SER A 210 -4.04 -8.80 -6.55
N ILE A 211 -3.68 -9.98 -6.06
CA ILE A 211 -2.42 -10.62 -6.39
C ILE A 211 -2.56 -11.28 -7.76
N TRP A 212 -1.49 -11.23 -8.56
CA TRP A 212 -1.50 -11.72 -9.93
C TRP A 212 -1.94 -13.19 -10.01
N SER A 213 -1.28 -14.08 -9.28
CA SER A 213 -1.62 -15.51 -9.34
C SER A 213 -3.05 -15.84 -8.93
N ALA A 214 -3.73 -14.99 -8.14
CA ALA A 214 -5.13 -15.20 -7.76
C ALA A 214 -6.12 -15.03 -8.94
N ILE A 215 -5.72 -14.27 -9.98
CA ILE A 215 -6.56 -13.97 -11.16
C ILE A 215 -5.94 -14.45 -12.46
N LYS A 216 -4.72 -15.02 -12.44
CA LYS A 216 -3.94 -15.39 -13.64
C LYS A 216 -4.69 -16.26 -14.65
N ASN A 217 -5.62 -17.10 -14.18
CA ASN A 217 -6.36 -18.03 -15.02
C ASN A 217 -7.48 -17.32 -15.81
N ASN A 218 -8.10 -16.27 -15.23
CA ASN A 218 -9.21 -15.53 -15.83
C ASN A 218 -9.07 -14.01 -15.56
N PRO A 219 -8.00 -13.35 -16.02
CA PRO A 219 -7.75 -11.94 -15.73
C PRO A 219 -8.77 -11.01 -16.41
N ASP A 220 -9.28 -11.40 -17.58
CA ASP A 220 -10.30 -10.67 -18.34
C ASP A 220 -11.64 -10.71 -17.61
N GLU A 221 -12.07 -11.89 -17.15
CA GLU A 221 -13.30 -12.05 -16.35
C GLU A 221 -13.26 -11.20 -15.07
N PHE A 222 -12.15 -11.24 -14.33
CA PHE A 222 -11.97 -10.42 -13.14
C PHE A 222 -12.09 -8.92 -13.45
N LYS A 223 -11.50 -8.49 -14.56
CA LYS A 223 -11.54 -7.10 -15.00
C LYS A 223 -12.95 -6.69 -15.39
N ASP A 224 -13.62 -7.46 -16.23
CA ASP A 224 -14.97 -7.17 -16.71
C ASP A 224 -15.98 -7.15 -15.56
N PHE A 225 -15.80 -8.03 -14.57
CA PHE A 225 -16.62 -8.04 -13.37
C PHE A 225 -16.54 -6.72 -12.58
N TRP A 226 -15.33 -6.19 -12.41
CA TRP A 226 -15.09 -4.99 -11.60
C TRP A 226 -15.19 -3.67 -12.36
N LYS A 227 -15.05 -3.67 -13.69
CA LYS A 227 -15.06 -2.49 -14.55
C LYS A 227 -16.30 -1.59 -14.38
N PRO A 228 -17.53 -2.10 -14.16
CA PRO A 228 -18.69 -1.25 -13.90
C PRO A 228 -18.62 -0.51 -12.56
N VAL A 229 -17.79 -0.96 -11.61
CA VAL A 229 -17.77 -0.48 -10.22
C VAL A 229 -16.49 0.28 -9.88
N ALA A 230 -15.35 -0.24 -10.29
CA ALA A 230 -14.02 0.26 -9.95
C ALA A 230 -13.55 1.32 -10.93
N ASP A 231 -12.94 2.39 -10.42
CA ASP A 231 -12.25 3.37 -11.28
C ASP A 231 -10.86 2.85 -11.68
N ARG A 232 -10.28 1.95 -10.87
CA ARG A 232 -8.99 1.29 -11.15
C ARG A 232 -9.03 -0.17 -10.76
N ILE A 233 -8.44 -1.00 -11.61
CA ILE A 233 -8.21 -2.41 -11.33
C ILE A 233 -6.72 -2.65 -11.47
N ASN A 234 -6.10 -3.07 -10.37
CA ASN A 234 -4.68 -3.33 -10.30
C ASN A 234 -4.42 -4.76 -9.87
N PHE A 235 -3.25 -5.26 -10.23
CA PHE A 235 -2.70 -6.45 -9.62
C PHE A 235 -1.24 -6.25 -9.24
N ILE A 236 -0.79 -7.00 -8.24
CA ILE A 236 0.60 -7.01 -7.79
C ILE A 236 1.26 -8.33 -8.09
N ALA A 237 2.55 -8.29 -8.37
CA ALA A 237 3.38 -9.46 -8.51
C ALA A 237 3.37 -10.31 -7.23
N ASP A 238 3.46 -11.62 -7.42
CA ASP A 238 3.58 -12.59 -6.35
C ASP A 238 4.89 -12.40 -5.58
N GLN A 239 4.80 -12.45 -4.25
CA GLN A 239 5.93 -12.29 -3.33
C GLN A 239 5.74 -13.12 -2.06
N ILE A 240 6.78 -13.83 -1.62
CA ILE A 240 6.79 -14.62 -0.38
C ILE A 240 6.85 -13.70 0.84
N ARG A 241 5.68 -13.29 1.32
CA ARG A 241 5.54 -12.48 2.53
C ARG A 241 5.25 -13.31 3.78
N SER A 242 4.75 -14.54 3.63
CA SER A 242 4.27 -15.40 4.72
C SER A 242 5.34 -16.25 5.41
N ARG A 243 6.62 -16.15 5.01
CA ARG A 243 7.74 -16.91 5.58
C ARG A 243 8.78 -15.98 6.21
N GLU A 244 9.29 -16.38 7.37
CA GLU A 244 10.32 -15.63 8.10
C GLU A 244 11.70 -15.80 7.45
N GLU A 245 12.06 -17.04 7.15
CA GLU A 245 13.22 -17.38 6.34
C GLU A 245 12.87 -17.32 4.86
N LYS A 246 13.76 -16.72 4.09
CA LYS A 246 13.58 -16.49 2.67
C LYS A 246 14.86 -16.89 1.97
N ASP A 247 14.76 -17.95 1.19
CA ASP A 247 15.86 -18.48 0.40
C ASP A 247 15.68 -18.03 -1.06
N PHE A 248 16.08 -16.79 -1.33
CA PHE A 248 16.12 -16.26 -2.70
C PHE A 248 17.26 -15.28 -2.88
N SER A 249 17.72 -15.20 -4.13
CA SER A 249 18.77 -14.27 -4.52
C SER A 249 18.27 -12.83 -4.51
N HIS A 250 19.05 -11.96 -3.89
CA HIS A 250 18.84 -10.52 -3.89
C HIS A 250 19.48 -9.85 -5.10
N ASP A 251 18.81 -8.87 -5.69
CA ASP A 251 19.40 -8.04 -6.75
C ASP A 251 20.49 -7.14 -6.12
N PRO A 252 21.78 -7.29 -6.48
CA PRO A 252 22.88 -6.52 -5.92
C PRO A 252 22.89 -5.06 -6.38
N ASN A 253 22.13 -4.73 -7.43
CA ASN A 253 21.97 -3.37 -7.94
C ASN A 253 20.67 -2.70 -7.48
N TYR A 254 19.82 -3.42 -6.74
CA TYR A 254 18.60 -2.83 -6.20
C TYR A 254 18.92 -1.87 -5.05
N ILE A 255 18.42 -0.64 -5.20
CA ILE A 255 18.48 0.40 -4.18
C ILE A 255 17.05 0.78 -3.79
N CYS A 256 16.72 0.70 -2.49
CA CYS A 256 15.38 1.03 -2.02
C CYS A 256 15.17 2.55 -1.98
N GLN A 257 14.05 3.03 -2.53
CA GLN A 257 13.72 4.45 -2.56
C GLN A 257 13.05 4.97 -1.27
N SER A 258 12.48 4.05 -0.47
CA SER A 258 11.67 4.40 0.71
C SER A 258 12.35 5.42 1.64
N PRO A 259 13.66 5.34 1.95
CA PRO A 259 14.32 6.27 2.86
C PRO A 259 14.40 7.73 2.39
N TRP A 260 14.05 8.02 1.14
CA TRP A 260 13.95 9.38 0.56
C TRP A 260 12.52 9.82 0.26
N GLN A 261 11.55 8.91 0.35
CA GLN A 261 10.15 9.19 -0.01
C GLN A 261 9.24 9.34 1.21
N ARG A 262 9.40 8.47 2.22
CA ARG A 262 8.35 8.25 3.21
C ARG A 262 8.81 7.80 4.58
N ILE A 263 7.93 7.98 5.56
CA ILE A 263 8.02 7.42 6.91
C ILE A 263 6.87 6.43 7.12
N CYS A 264 7.13 5.35 7.87
CA CYS A 264 6.12 4.36 8.26
C CYS A 264 5.94 4.38 9.79
N ILE A 265 4.81 4.92 10.25
CA ILE A 265 4.46 5.08 11.67
C ILE A 265 3.53 3.95 12.06
N MET A 266 3.91 3.22 13.11
CA MET A 266 3.13 2.13 13.67
C MET A 266 2.01 2.66 14.55
N TRP A 267 1.02 1.80 14.84
CA TRP A 267 -0.16 2.18 15.62
C TRP A 267 0.19 2.78 17.01
N ASP A 268 1.33 2.38 17.58
CA ASP A 268 1.80 2.83 18.90
C ASP A 268 2.72 4.06 18.85
N GLY A 269 2.98 4.63 17.67
CA GLY A 269 3.82 5.82 17.46
C GLY A 269 5.28 5.54 17.12
N ARG A 270 5.77 4.31 17.30
CA ARG A 270 7.11 3.94 16.86
C ARG A 270 7.20 3.98 15.33
N VAL A 271 8.38 4.29 14.81
CA VAL A 271 8.66 4.40 13.37
C VAL A 271 9.47 3.20 12.92
N ALA A 272 8.88 2.38 12.04
CA ALA A 272 9.56 1.24 11.44
C ALA A 272 10.52 1.68 10.31
N GLN A 273 11.48 0.82 9.95
CA GLN A 273 12.42 1.11 8.86
C GLN A 273 11.72 1.46 7.53
N CYS A 274 10.71 0.67 7.18
CA CYS A 274 9.88 0.86 6.01
C CYS A 274 8.62 -0.01 6.12
N HIS A 275 7.76 0.08 5.10
CA HIS A 275 6.57 -0.75 4.98
C HIS A 275 6.88 -2.26 4.83
N GLY A 276 8.13 -2.63 4.54
CA GLY A 276 8.59 -4.02 4.49
C GLY A 276 9.07 -4.57 5.85
N ASP A 277 9.24 -3.73 6.87
CA ASP A 277 9.68 -4.15 8.21
C ASP A 277 8.49 -4.64 9.07
N TYR A 278 7.82 -5.70 8.60
CA TYR A 278 6.62 -6.25 9.24
C TYR A 278 6.85 -6.72 10.67
N LEU A 279 8.10 -7.09 10.99
CA LEU A 279 8.51 -7.72 12.24
C LEU A 279 9.16 -6.73 13.22
N GLU A 280 9.14 -5.43 12.92
CA GLU A 280 9.65 -4.39 13.81
C GLU A 280 11.15 -4.57 14.13
N ARG A 281 11.92 -5.11 13.19
CA ARG A 281 13.32 -5.49 13.39
C ARG A 281 14.27 -4.29 13.38
N ASN A 282 13.86 -3.14 12.86
CA ASN A 282 14.65 -1.92 12.97
C ASN A 282 13.79 -0.66 13.17
N ILE A 283 13.74 -0.18 14.42
CA ILE A 283 12.99 1.01 14.82
C ILE A 283 13.83 2.28 14.64
N LEU A 284 13.36 3.19 13.79
CA LEU A 284 14.05 4.44 13.44
C LEU A 284 13.71 5.62 14.35
N GLY A 285 12.65 5.53 15.16
CA GLY A 285 12.26 6.60 16.08
C GLY A 285 10.91 6.34 16.76
N ASP A 286 10.43 7.32 17.54
CA ASP A 286 9.12 7.31 18.18
C ASP A 286 8.52 8.73 18.15
N VAL A 287 7.35 8.89 17.54
CA VAL A 287 6.67 10.19 17.41
C VAL A 287 6.11 10.73 18.73
N LYS A 288 6.11 9.93 19.79
CA LYS A 288 5.80 10.38 21.15
C LYS A 288 6.97 11.19 21.71
N ALA A 289 8.20 10.77 21.44
CA ALA A 289 9.43 11.38 21.96
C ALA A 289 10.01 12.46 21.04
N ASN A 290 9.88 12.30 19.73
CA ASN A 290 10.50 13.18 18.73
C ASN A 290 9.48 13.68 17.70
N THR A 291 9.78 14.82 17.08
CA THR A 291 9.08 15.29 15.89
C THR A 291 9.41 14.40 14.68
N LEU A 292 8.51 14.33 13.70
CA LEU A 292 8.78 13.61 12.45
C LEU A 292 9.99 14.17 11.73
N ARG A 293 10.21 15.50 11.79
CA ARG A 293 11.38 16.14 11.18
C ARG A 293 12.69 15.69 11.85
N GLU A 294 12.72 15.60 13.18
CA GLU A 294 13.89 15.09 13.91
C GLU A 294 14.16 13.63 13.56
N ILE A 295 13.12 12.78 13.50
CA ILE A 295 13.28 11.38 13.08
C ILE A 295 13.81 11.31 11.64
N TRP A 296 13.22 12.06 10.72
CA TRP A 296 13.57 12.06 9.29
C TRP A 296 15.02 12.45 9.01
N HIS A 297 15.56 13.41 9.75
CA HIS A 297 16.95 13.89 9.63
C HIS A 297 17.89 13.29 10.69
N GLY A 298 17.37 12.41 11.55
CA GLY A 298 18.11 11.80 12.63
C GLY A 298 19.14 10.77 12.15
N GLU A 299 20.01 10.38 13.06
CA GLU A 299 21.13 9.46 12.81
C GLU A 299 20.67 8.14 12.17
N LYS A 300 19.60 7.52 12.70
CA LYS A 300 19.10 6.23 12.21
C LYS A 300 18.64 6.27 10.74
N PHE A 301 17.92 7.33 10.34
CA PHE A 301 17.50 7.51 8.94
C PHE A 301 18.70 7.81 8.03
N ASN A 302 19.65 8.62 8.48
CA ASN A 302 20.86 8.92 7.71
C ASN A 302 21.75 7.70 7.53
N ASN A 303 21.89 6.86 8.57
CA ASN A 303 22.58 5.59 8.47
C ASN A 303 21.90 4.66 7.45
N LEU A 304 20.57 4.52 7.50
CA LEU A 304 19.82 3.75 6.51
C LEU A 304 20.06 4.24 5.08
N ARG A 305 20.02 5.56 4.85
CA ARG A 305 20.33 6.16 3.54
C ARG A 305 21.76 5.88 3.10
N SER A 306 22.71 5.93 4.03
CA SER A 306 24.12 5.58 3.77
C SER A 306 24.27 4.13 3.33
N LEU A 307 23.63 3.19 4.02
CA LEU A 307 23.64 1.77 3.65
C LEU A 307 23.06 1.56 2.24
N MET A 308 21.96 2.24 1.91
CA MET A 308 21.36 2.16 0.57
C MET A 308 22.28 2.72 -0.53
N ARG A 309 22.89 3.89 -0.32
CA ARG A 309 23.83 4.52 -1.28
C ARG A 309 25.05 3.64 -1.54
N ASN A 310 25.54 2.98 -0.49
CA ASN A 310 26.72 2.11 -0.56
C ASN A 310 26.40 0.67 -0.97
N LYS A 311 25.17 0.38 -1.45
CA LYS A 311 24.70 -0.98 -1.81
C LYS A 311 24.83 -2.02 -0.67
N LYS A 312 24.81 -1.54 0.58
CA LYS A 312 24.90 -2.33 1.82
C LYS A 312 23.54 -2.52 2.49
N ARG A 313 22.45 -2.52 1.72
CA ARG A 313 21.08 -2.64 2.28
C ARG A 313 20.90 -3.90 3.13
N LEU A 314 21.57 -5.00 2.74
CA LEU A 314 21.50 -6.30 3.42
C LEU A 314 22.16 -6.28 4.80
N ASP A 315 22.86 -5.21 5.18
CA ASP A 315 23.38 -5.04 6.54
C ASP A 315 22.25 -4.77 7.55
N THR A 316 21.05 -4.39 7.08
CA THR A 316 19.87 -4.22 7.93
C THR A 316 19.01 -5.49 7.97
N PRO A 317 18.56 -5.96 9.16
CA PRO A 317 17.73 -7.15 9.26
C PRO A 317 16.44 -7.14 8.43
N PRO A 318 15.68 -6.03 8.31
CA PRO A 318 14.48 -6.01 7.46
C PRO A 318 14.79 -6.21 5.97
N CYS A 319 15.94 -5.72 5.48
CA CYS A 319 16.30 -5.83 4.07
C CYS A 319 16.81 -7.22 3.67
N LYS A 320 17.37 -8.00 4.62
CA LYS A 320 17.77 -9.41 4.40
C LYS A 320 16.59 -10.31 4.03
N ILE A 321 15.36 -9.92 4.38
CA ILE A 321 14.14 -10.67 4.09
C ILE A 321 13.19 -9.87 3.18
N CYS A 322 13.66 -8.81 2.53
CA CYS A 322 12.82 -7.94 1.72
C CYS A 322 12.59 -8.53 0.32
N CYS A 323 11.32 -8.80 -0.01
CA CYS A 323 10.89 -9.32 -1.32
C CYS A 323 11.20 -8.37 -2.47
N ASP A 324 11.00 -7.06 -2.24
CA ASP A 324 11.15 -6.03 -3.28
C ASP A 324 12.59 -5.91 -3.80
N GLY A 325 13.56 -6.34 -2.99
CA GLY A 325 14.97 -6.43 -3.36
C GLY A 325 15.39 -7.78 -3.93
N GLY A 326 14.44 -8.65 -4.30
CA GLY A 326 14.73 -9.91 -5.00
C GLY A 326 15.08 -9.69 -6.47
N ILE A 327 15.72 -10.69 -7.09
CA ILE A 327 15.92 -10.70 -8.55
C ILE A 327 14.57 -10.87 -9.25
N THR A 328 14.37 -10.12 -10.34
CA THR A 328 13.11 -10.11 -11.11
C THR A 328 13.35 -10.48 -12.57
N GLN A 329 12.41 -11.21 -13.17
CA GLN A 329 12.30 -11.43 -14.61
C GLN A 329 11.02 -10.78 -15.14
N GLU A 330 11.07 -10.18 -16.33
CA GLU A 330 9.86 -9.71 -17.02
C GLU A 330 9.17 -10.90 -17.71
N GLU A 331 7.88 -11.05 -17.47
CA GLU A 331 7.01 -11.99 -18.18
C GLU A 331 5.97 -11.20 -18.99
N ASN A 332 5.71 -11.60 -20.23
CA ASN A 332 4.69 -10.98 -21.05
C ASN A 332 3.39 -11.76 -20.92
N ILE A 333 2.31 -11.07 -20.59
CA ILE A 333 0.96 -11.61 -20.52
C ILE A 333 0.05 -10.86 -21.49
N ILE A 334 -1.11 -11.44 -21.79
CA ILE A 334 -2.15 -10.82 -22.60
C ILE A 334 -3.41 -10.69 -21.72
N VAL A 335 -3.99 -9.50 -21.69
CA VAL A 335 -5.27 -9.21 -21.03
C VAL A 335 -6.09 -8.34 -21.96
N GLU A 336 -7.27 -8.78 -22.41
CA GLU A 336 -8.12 -8.14 -23.42
C GLU A 336 -7.30 -7.63 -24.63
N ASP A 337 -6.53 -8.52 -25.25
CA ASP A 337 -5.67 -8.24 -26.42
C ASP A 337 -4.50 -7.25 -26.18
N LYS A 338 -4.30 -6.79 -24.94
CA LYS A 338 -3.17 -5.92 -24.58
C LYS A 338 -2.02 -6.74 -24.02
N LYS A 339 -0.87 -6.65 -24.69
CA LYS A 339 0.40 -7.17 -24.17
C LYS A 339 0.85 -6.34 -22.97
N MET A 340 0.88 -6.95 -21.80
CA MET A 340 1.38 -6.36 -20.57
C MET A 340 2.64 -7.08 -20.13
N LYS A 341 3.52 -6.34 -19.44
CA LYS A 341 4.70 -6.91 -18.80
C LYS A 341 4.43 -6.99 -17.32
N ILE A 342 4.68 -8.15 -16.72
CA ILE A 342 4.62 -8.35 -15.27
C ILE A 342 6.02 -8.68 -14.75
N LEU A 343 6.27 -8.38 -13.47
CA LEU A 343 7.50 -8.79 -12.80
C LEU A 343 7.26 -10.11 -12.08
N LYS A 344 8.11 -11.11 -12.37
CA LYS A 344 8.20 -12.35 -11.62
C LYS A 344 9.44 -12.30 -10.72
N TYR A 345 9.26 -12.44 -9.42
CA TYR A 345 10.38 -12.51 -8.48
C TYR A 345 10.93 -13.94 -8.43
N ILE A 346 12.20 -14.12 -8.81
CA ILE A 346 12.86 -15.43 -8.92
C ILE A 346 13.11 -16.00 -7.52
N GLY A 347 12.72 -17.25 -7.29
CA GLY A 347 12.82 -17.89 -5.97
C GLY A 347 11.75 -17.43 -4.98
N GLN A 348 10.78 -16.63 -5.45
CA GLN A 348 9.65 -16.14 -4.66
C GLN A 348 8.31 -16.57 -5.26
N GLU A 349 8.31 -17.61 -6.09
CA GLU A 349 7.13 -18.12 -6.75
C GLU A 349 6.07 -18.57 -5.74
N LEU A 350 4.87 -18.02 -5.89
CA LEU A 350 3.67 -18.43 -5.18
C LEU A 350 2.53 -18.60 -6.17
N ASP A 351 1.63 -19.51 -5.84
CA ASP A 351 0.35 -19.62 -6.51
C ASP A 351 -0.77 -19.37 -5.51
N VAL A 352 -1.20 -18.13 -5.38
CA VAL A 352 -2.25 -17.75 -4.43
C VAL A 352 -3.58 -18.41 -4.78
N ALA A 353 -3.87 -18.67 -6.05
CA ALA A 353 -5.12 -19.32 -6.46
C ALA A 353 -5.23 -20.77 -5.97
N SER A 354 -4.11 -21.43 -5.66
CA SER A 354 -4.10 -22.80 -5.11
C SER A 354 -4.10 -22.84 -3.57
N MET A 355 -3.98 -21.69 -2.91
CA MET A 355 -3.99 -21.61 -1.46
C MET A 355 -5.41 -21.55 -0.88
N ASP A 356 -5.57 -22.06 0.33
CA ASP A 356 -6.85 -22.06 1.04
C ASP A 356 -6.63 -21.70 2.52
N ALA A 357 -7.27 -20.61 2.96
CA ALA A 357 -7.20 -20.13 4.33
C ALA A 357 -8.28 -20.72 5.25
N ARG A 358 -9.18 -21.57 4.73
CA ARG A 358 -10.24 -22.21 5.53
C ARG A 358 -9.65 -23.20 6.53
N PRO A 359 -10.26 -23.33 7.73
CA PRO A 359 -9.84 -24.33 8.70
C PRO A 359 -9.83 -25.75 8.11
N GLY A 360 -8.78 -26.52 8.36
CA GLY A 360 -8.66 -27.92 7.93
C GLY A 360 -8.15 -28.12 6.48
N ALA A 361 -7.95 -27.06 5.71
CA ALA A 361 -7.25 -27.17 4.43
C ALA A 361 -5.77 -27.56 4.68
N ARG A 362 -5.23 -28.46 3.84
CA ARG A 362 -3.79 -28.79 3.88
C ARG A 362 -3.00 -27.53 3.51
N LYS A 363 -2.06 -27.13 4.36
CA LYS A 363 -1.18 -25.98 4.14
C LYS A 363 -0.06 -26.30 3.18
#